data_AF-A0A7I8EVZ2-F1
#
_entry.id   AF-A0A7I8EVZ2-F1
#
_cell.length_a   1.000
_cell.length_b   1.000
_cell.length_c   1.000
_cell.angle_alpha   90.00
_cell.angle_beta   90.00
_cell.angle_gamma   90.00
#
_symmetry.space_group_name_H-M   'P 1'
#
loop_
_entity.id
_entity.type
_entity.pdbx_description
1 polymer ?
#
loop_
_entity_poly.entity_id
_entity_poly.type
_entity_poly.pdbx_seq_one_letter_code
_entity_poly.pdbx_strand_id
1 'polypeptide(L)'
;MALDVGEARIGVAVCDATGFLASPYTTIHVTRDEQQTLVTIQELIKETDAEGLIVGLPISLDGQIHAQGQKIQAFAERLQQQITIPLTFYDERLSTVEAQRLLTQRGQDEGEKRQRRGGRQQTQKKKRRRSSQEIDALAATVILQDYLDHLV
;
A
#
# COMPACT_ATOMS: atom_id res chain seq x y z
N MET A 1 11.79 3.64 1.25
CA MET A 1 10.52 3.61 0.48
C MET A 1 9.70 2.40 0.90
N ALA A 2 8.37 2.46 0.89
CA ALA A 2 7.49 1.31 1.12
C ALA A 2 6.50 1.09 -0.02
N LEU A 3 6.08 -0.17 -0.19
CA LEU A 3 5.06 -0.62 -1.14
C LEU A 3 3.93 -1.37 -0.43
N ASP A 4 2.69 -0.98 -0.73
CA ASP A 4 1.48 -1.78 -0.47
C ASP A 4 1.06 -2.44 -1.79
N VAL A 5 1.27 -3.76 -1.92
CA VAL A 5 1.14 -4.48 -3.20
C VAL A 5 -0.25 -5.09 -3.33
N GLY A 6 -1.13 -4.44 -4.09
CA GLY A 6 -2.43 -4.95 -4.50
C GLY A 6 -2.44 -5.51 -5.94
N GLU A 7 -3.48 -6.28 -6.28
CA GLU A 7 -3.59 -6.92 -7.61
C GLU A 7 -3.74 -5.91 -8.78
N ALA A 8 -4.35 -4.75 -8.52
CA ALA A 8 -4.60 -3.74 -9.54
C ALA A 8 -3.71 -2.50 -9.38
N ARG A 9 -3.23 -2.23 -8.17
CA ARG A 9 -2.59 -0.99 -7.78
C ARG A 9 -1.55 -1.26 -6.69
N ILE A 10 -0.45 -0.52 -6.73
CA ILE A 10 0.59 -0.56 -5.70
C ILE A 10 0.69 0.84 -5.09
N GLY A 11 0.41 0.96 -3.80
CA GLY A 11 0.65 2.18 -3.04
C GLY A 11 2.14 2.38 -2.82
N VAL A 12 2.64 3.61 -2.92
CA VAL A 12 4.05 3.94 -2.69
C VAL A 12 4.14 5.05 -1.66
N ALA A 13 5.01 4.86 -0.67
CA ALA A 13 5.34 5.86 0.33
C ALA A 13 6.84 6.04 0.50
N VAL A 14 7.25 7.24 0.90
CA VAL A 14 8.64 7.62 1.19
C VAL A 14 8.69 8.27 2.57
N CYS A 15 9.89 8.38 3.14
CA CYS A 15 10.10 9.13 4.37
C CYS A 15 11.01 10.32 4.11
N ASP A 16 11.04 11.25 5.06
CA ASP A 16 12.05 12.30 5.08
C ASP A 16 13.49 11.73 5.21
N ALA A 17 14.47 12.59 4.99
CA ALA A 17 15.89 12.23 5.08
C ALA A 17 16.34 11.82 6.50
N THR A 18 15.53 12.10 7.52
CA THR A 18 15.81 11.67 8.90
C THR A 18 15.29 10.27 9.20
N GLY A 19 14.49 9.69 8.30
CA GLY A 19 13.82 8.41 8.53
C GLY A 19 12.75 8.48 9.61
N PHE A 20 12.20 9.68 9.88
CA PHE A 20 11.26 9.88 10.98
C PHE A 20 9.81 9.86 10.51
N LEU A 21 9.45 10.70 9.53
CA LEU A 21 8.08 10.83 9.06
C LEU A 21 7.89 10.21 7.68
N ALA A 22 6.96 9.27 7.58
CA ALA A 22 6.49 8.72 6.31
C ALA A 22 5.42 9.61 5.66
N SER A 23 5.38 9.60 4.33
CA SER A 23 4.42 10.35 3.53
C SER A 23 4.03 9.59 2.25
N PRO A 24 2.78 9.76 1.77
CA PRO A 24 2.34 9.13 0.53
C PRO A 24 3.09 9.75 -0.65
N TYR A 25 3.62 8.91 -1.54
CA TYR A 25 4.33 9.36 -2.74
C TYR A 25 3.45 9.29 -3.99
N THR A 26 3.02 8.07 -4.36
CA THR A 26 2.22 7.84 -5.56
C THR A 26 1.50 6.50 -5.52
N THR A 27 0.77 6.19 -6.58
CA THR A 27 0.17 4.88 -6.82
C THR A 27 0.52 4.39 -8.20
N ILE A 28 1.12 3.20 -8.29
CA ILE A 28 1.37 2.51 -9.55
C ILE A 28 0.14 1.70 -9.93
N HIS A 29 -0.25 1.70 -11.21
CA HIS A 29 -1.25 0.76 -11.71
C HIS A 29 -0.55 -0.49 -12.19
N VAL A 30 -0.95 -1.64 -11.66
CA VAL A 30 -0.37 -2.93 -12.05
C VAL A 30 -0.77 -3.24 -13.49
N THR A 31 0.24 -3.50 -14.31
CA THR A 31 0.09 -3.85 -15.72
C THR A 31 -0.03 -5.35 -15.90
N ARG A 32 -0.60 -5.79 -17.03
CA ARG A 32 -0.61 -7.22 -17.40
C ARG A 32 0.79 -7.76 -17.65
N ASP A 33 1.66 -6.90 -18.18
CA ASP A 33 3.08 -7.15 -18.27
C ASP A 33 3.73 -6.74 -16.96
N GLU A 34 4.05 -7.71 -16.10
CA GLU A 34 4.64 -7.46 -14.78
C GLU A 34 5.98 -6.72 -14.88
N GLN A 35 6.75 -6.96 -15.94
CA GLN A 35 8.06 -6.34 -16.12
C GLN A 35 7.96 -4.81 -16.20
N GLN A 36 6.89 -4.29 -16.80
CA GLN A 36 6.64 -2.84 -16.85
C GLN A 36 6.39 -2.27 -15.44
N THR A 37 5.68 -3.00 -14.58
CA THR A 37 5.46 -2.59 -13.18
C THR A 37 6.77 -2.60 -12.40
N LEU A 38 7.62 -3.62 -12.60
CA LEU A 38 8.95 -3.71 -11.95
C LEU A 38 9.89 -2.58 -12.38
N VAL A 39 9.88 -2.20 -13.66
CA VAL A 39 10.67 -1.07 -14.18
C VAL A 39 10.21 0.24 -13.55
N THR A 40 8.90 0.48 -13.45
CA THR A 40 8.37 1.68 -12.80
C THR A 40 8.81 1.76 -11.34
N ILE A 41 8.85 0.65 -10.60
CA ILE A 41 9.35 0.65 -9.22
C ILE A 41 10.84 0.99 -9.17
N GLN A 42 11.66 0.45 -10.08
CA GLN A 42 13.08 0.79 -10.17
C GLN A 42 13.33 2.27 -10.46
N GLU A 43 12.52 2.87 -11.33
CA GLU A 43 12.58 4.30 -11.63
C GLU A 43 12.26 5.12 -10.38
N LEU A 44 11.21 4.75 -9.63
CA LEU A 44 10.87 5.41 -8.37
C LEU A 44 11.94 5.28 -7.30
N ILE A 45 12.58 4.11 -7.18
CA ILE A 45 13.71 3.91 -6.25
C ILE A 45 14.83 4.90 -6.56
N LYS A 46 15.18 5.07 -7.83
CA LYS A 46 16.22 6.01 -8.27
C LYS A 46 15.80 7.46 -8.11
N GLU A 47 14.56 7.79 -8.46
CA GLU A 47 14.01 9.15 -8.36
C GLU A 47 13.95 9.65 -6.92
N THR A 48 13.67 8.76 -5.97
CA THR A 48 13.52 9.07 -4.55
C THR A 48 14.81 8.88 -3.75
N ASP A 49 15.91 8.48 -4.40
CA ASP A 49 17.16 8.07 -3.77
C ASP A 49 16.93 7.09 -2.59
N ALA A 50 15.98 6.17 -2.76
CA ALA A 50 15.58 5.27 -1.68
C ALA A 50 16.72 4.30 -1.35
N GLU A 51 17.18 4.30 -0.10
CA GLU A 51 18.25 3.41 0.37
C GLU A 51 17.77 2.02 0.79
N GLY A 52 16.45 1.85 0.95
CA GLY A 52 15.83 0.59 1.36
C GLY A 52 14.37 0.51 0.92
N LEU A 53 13.90 -0.71 0.69
CA LEU A 53 12.56 -1.01 0.23
C LEU A 53 11.82 -1.88 1.25
N ILE A 54 10.69 -1.39 1.74
CA ILE A 54 9.78 -2.14 2.59
C ILE A 54 8.59 -2.61 1.75
N VAL A 55 8.23 -3.89 1.84
CA VAL A 55 7.08 -4.45 1.15
C VAL A 55 6.10 -4.98 2.19
N GLY A 56 4.89 -4.43 2.19
CA GLY A 56 3.80 -4.93 3.01
C GLY A 56 3.50 -6.39 2.70
N LEU A 57 3.38 -7.21 3.75
CA LEU A 57 3.08 -8.62 3.65
C LEU A 57 1.86 -8.93 4.54
N PRO A 58 0.72 -9.33 3.94
CA PRO A 58 -0.44 -9.75 4.69
C PRO A 58 -0.17 -11.13 5.30
N ILE A 59 0.11 -11.13 6.60
CA ILE A 59 0.23 -12.34 7.42
C ILE A 59 -1.08 -12.52 8.17
N SER A 60 -1.63 -13.73 8.18
CA SER A 60 -2.85 -14.02 8.93
C SER A 60 -2.62 -13.98 10.44
N LEU A 61 -3.72 -13.91 11.20
CA LEU A 61 -3.68 -13.82 12.66
C LEU A 61 -3.03 -15.06 13.32
N ASP A 62 -3.10 -16.23 12.67
CA ASP A 62 -2.41 -17.45 13.07
C ASP A 62 -0.94 -17.51 12.60
N GLY A 63 -0.42 -16.42 12.03
CA GLY A 63 0.96 -16.25 11.59
C GLY A 63 1.28 -16.89 10.23
N GLN A 64 0.27 -17.37 9.50
CA GLN A 64 0.46 -18.03 8.22
C GLN A 64 0.47 -17.04 7.04
N ILE A 65 1.18 -17.42 5.97
CA ILE A 65 1.17 -16.69 4.71
C ILE A 65 0.25 -17.43 3.75
N HIS A 66 -0.88 -16.81 3.42
CA HIS A 66 -1.83 -17.36 2.46
C HIS A 66 -1.45 -17.04 1.01
N ALA A 67 -2.30 -17.46 0.07
CA ALA A 67 -2.06 -17.32 -1.38
C ALA A 67 -1.70 -15.88 -1.81
N GLN A 68 -2.30 -14.86 -1.20
CA GLN A 68 -1.98 -13.46 -1.51
C GLN A 68 -0.56 -13.09 -1.07
N GLY A 69 -0.17 -13.43 0.16
CA GLY A 69 1.18 -13.17 0.65
C GLY A 69 2.24 -13.93 -0.16
N GLN A 70 1.95 -15.16 -0.59
CA GLN A 70 2.85 -15.92 -1.48
C GLN A 70 3.03 -15.23 -2.85
N LYS A 71 1.96 -14.67 -3.43
CA LYS A 71 2.05 -13.89 -4.68
C LYS A 71 2.92 -12.65 -4.49
N ILE A 72 2.74 -11.94 -3.37
CA ILE A 72 3.52 -10.73 -3.04
C ILE A 72 4.99 -11.09 -2.84
N GLN A 73 5.29 -12.18 -2.12
CA GLN A 73 6.66 -12.67 -1.96
C GLN A 73 7.31 -12.98 -3.30
N ALA A 74 6.65 -13.77 -4.15
CA ALA A 74 7.17 -14.11 -5.46
C ALA A 74 7.40 -12.85 -6.33
N PHE A 75 6.49 -11.87 -6.28
CA PHE A 75 6.67 -10.57 -6.94
C PHE A 75 7.88 -9.81 -6.42
N ALA A 76 8.02 -9.71 -5.10
CA ALA A 76 9.13 -9.04 -4.44
C ALA A 76 10.47 -9.73 -4.67
N GLU A 77 10.52 -11.06 -4.78
CA GLU A 77 11.73 -11.81 -5.17
C GLU A 77 12.19 -11.43 -6.58
N ARG A 78 11.26 -11.33 -7.54
CA ARG A 78 11.57 -10.88 -8.90
C ARG A 78 12.03 -9.43 -8.93
N LEU A 79 11.42 -8.57 -8.10
CA LEU A 79 11.85 -7.19 -7.95
C LEU A 79 13.27 -7.11 -7.33
N GLN A 80 13.55 -7.93 -6.32
CA GLN A 80 14.85 -7.98 -5.64
C GLN A 80 16.00 -8.31 -6.59
N GLN A 81 15.73 -9.14 -7.62
CA GLN A 81 16.72 -9.44 -8.67
C GLN A 81 17.05 -8.24 -9.58
N GLN A 82 16.22 -7.19 -9.56
CA GLN A 82 16.36 -6.02 -10.44
C GLN A 82 16.75 -4.74 -9.70
N ILE A 83 16.87 -4.78 -8.37
CA ILE A 83 17.25 -3.64 -7.53
C ILE A 83 18.52 -3.98 -6.73
N THR A 84 19.26 -2.94 -6.32
CA THR A 84 20.49 -3.09 -5.54
C THR A 84 20.32 -2.78 -4.06
N ILE A 85 19.17 -2.23 -3.68
CA ILE A 85 18.87 -1.84 -2.31
C ILE A 85 18.27 -3.00 -1.52
N PRO A 86 18.47 -3.06 -0.19
CA PRO A 86 17.84 -4.09 0.64
C PRO A 86 16.31 -4.02 0.54
N LEU A 87 15.69 -5.19 0.37
CA LEU A 87 14.25 -5.39 0.42
C LEU A 87 13.88 -6.15 1.69
N THR A 88 12.95 -5.60 2.47
CA THR A 88 12.44 -6.21 3.70
C THR A 88 10.93 -6.36 3.62
N PHE A 89 10.41 -7.53 3.97
CA PHE A 89 8.97 -7.71 4.17
C PHE A 89 8.57 -7.17 5.54
N TYR A 90 7.48 -6.41 5.58
CA TYR A 90 6.93 -5.92 6.84
C TYR A 90 5.51 -6.41 7.04
N ASP A 91 5.25 -6.79 8.27
CA ASP A 91 4.04 -7.47 8.69
C ASP A 91 2.90 -6.47 8.92
N GLU A 92 1.83 -6.59 8.15
CA GLU A 92 0.68 -5.68 8.21
C GLU A 92 -0.30 -5.96 9.37
N ARG A 93 -0.01 -6.96 10.24
CA ARG A 93 -0.92 -7.40 11.32
C ARG A 93 -1.30 -6.31 12.32
N LEU A 94 -0.55 -5.21 12.42
CA LEU A 94 -0.79 -4.13 13.38
C LEU A 94 -2.13 -3.38 13.18
N SER A 95 -2.87 -3.65 12.11
CA SER A 95 -4.18 -3.00 11.90
C SER A 95 -5.41 -3.85 12.16
N THR A 96 -5.40 -5.19 12.35
CA THR A 96 -6.70 -5.91 12.27
C THR A 96 -7.67 -5.58 13.40
N VAL A 97 -7.19 -5.43 14.64
CA VAL A 97 -8.06 -5.07 15.79
C VAL A 97 -8.51 -3.61 15.72
N GLU A 98 -7.61 -2.71 15.34
CA GLU A 98 -7.89 -1.26 15.26
C GLU A 98 -8.66 -0.88 13.98
N ALA A 99 -8.39 -1.53 12.84
CA ALA A 99 -9.12 -1.38 11.58
C ALA A 99 -10.53 -2.00 11.66
N GLN A 100 -10.71 -3.15 12.33
CA GLN A 100 -12.05 -3.69 12.58
C GLN A 100 -12.87 -2.71 13.44
N ARG A 101 -12.27 -2.10 14.47
CA ARG A 101 -12.92 -1.05 15.28
C ARG A 101 -13.30 0.19 14.47
N LEU A 102 -12.41 0.68 13.60
CA LEU A 102 -12.67 1.82 12.72
C LEU A 102 -13.73 1.54 11.65
N LEU A 103 -13.77 0.32 11.11
CA LEU A 103 -14.80 -0.12 10.15
C LEU A 103 -16.18 -0.26 10.81
N THR A 104 -16.24 -0.77 12.04
CA THR A 104 -17.49 -0.81 12.82
C THR A 104 -18.02 0.59 13.13
N GLN A 105 -17.14 1.55 13.43
CA GLN A 105 -17.54 2.96 13.65
C GLN A 105 -18.06 3.63 12.36
N ARG A 106 -17.41 3.40 11.21
CA ARG A 106 -17.86 3.99 9.92
C ARG A 106 -19.12 3.32 9.34
N GLY A 107 -19.34 2.04 9.61
CA GLY A 107 -20.54 1.32 9.16
C GLY A 107 -21.86 1.86 9.75
N GLN A 108 -21.79 2.50 10.92
CA GLN A 108 -22.96 3.12 11.56
C GLN A 108 -23.36 4.45 10.87
N ASP A 109 -22.40 5.21 10.34
CA ASP A 109 -22.64 6.50 9.66
C ASP A 109 -23.15 6.37 8.21
N GLU A 110 -22.84 5.26 7.52
CA GLU A 110 -23.23 5.07 6.11
C GLU A 110 -24.66 4.50 5.95
N GLY A 111 -25.18 3.81 6.96
CA GLY A 111 -26.55 3.26 6.97
C GLY A 111 -27.63 4.34 6.87
N GLU A 112 -27.42 5.49 7.51
CA GLU A 112 -28.36 6.62 7.48
C GLU A 112 -28.34 7.41 6.15
N LYS A 113 -27.19 7.48 5.46
CA LYS A 113 -27.04 8.34 4.28
C LYS A 113 -27.51 7.69 2.97
N ARG A 114 -27.62 6.36 2.91
CA ARG A 114 -28.03 5.62 1.69
C ARG A 114 -29.50 5.76 1.32
N GLN A 115 -30.37 6.22 2.22
CA GLN A 115 -31.80 6.39 1.90
C GLN A 115 -32.14 7.64 1.06
N ARG A 116 -31.19 8.57 0.80
CA ARG A 116 -31.56 9.92 0.34
C ARG A 116 -31.11 10.41 -1.03
N ARG A 117 -30.26 9.74 -1.81
CA ARG A 117 -29.74 10.35 -3.05
C ARG A 117 -29.59 9.38 -4.23
N GLY A 118 -30.66 9.26 -5.01
CA GLY A 118 -30.58 8.90 -6.42
C GLY A 118 -30.05 10.08 -7.27
N GLY A 119 -29.14 9.80 -8.20
CA GLY A 119 -28.77 10.70 -9.30
C GLY A 119 -27.34 11.27 -9.28
N ARG A 120 -26.43 10.68 -10.08
CA ARG A 120 -25.27 11.25 -10.82
C ARG A 120 -24.16 10.20 -10.99
N GLN A 121 -24.28 9.34 -12.01
CA GLN A 121 -23.35 8.20 -12.19
C GLN A 121 -21.99 8.57 -12.83
N GLN A 122 -21.89 9.65 -13.62
CA GLN A 122 -20.65 9.94 -14.37
C GLN A 122 -19.61 10.78 -13.60
N THR A 123 -20.03 11.75 -12.79
CA THR A 123 -19.12 12.62 -12.00
C THR A 123 -18.55 11.92 -10.76
N GLN A 124 -19.30 10.98 -10.19
CA GLN A 124 -18.87 10.20 -9.02
C GLN A 124 -17.73 9.22 -9.35
N LYS A 125 -17.70 8.65 -10.55
CA LYS A 125 -16.69 7.66 -10.96
C LYS A 125 -15.27 8.26 -11.01
N LYS A 126 -15.13 9.51 -11.47
CA LYS A 126 -13.83 10.22 -11.55
C LYS A 126 -13.33 10.65 -10.16
N LYS A 127 -14.24 11.07 -9.26
CA LYS A 127 -13.91 11.42 -7.87
C LYS A 127 -13.50 10.19 -7.05
N ARG A 128 -14.22 9.07 -7.19
CA ARG A 128 -13.90 7.80 -6.53
C ARG A 128 -12.54 7.23 -6.95
N ARG A 129 -12.14 7.42 -8.21
CA ARG A 129 -10.81 6.97 -8.69
C ARG A 129 -9.67 7.74 -8.05
N ARG A 130 -9.77 9.08 -7.95
CA ARG A 130 -8.77 9.90 -7.24
C ARG A 130 -8.71 9.56 -5.75
N SER A 131 -9.86 9.44 -5.09
CA SER A 131 -9.86 9.07 -3.66
C SER A 131 -9.30 7.67 -3.43
N SER A 132 -9.52 6.74 -4.36
CA SER A 132 -8.98 5.38 -4.25
C SER A 132 -7.47 5.35 -4.45
N GLN A 133 -6.90 6.20 -5.33
CA GLN A 133 -5.45 6.36 -5.50
C GLN A 133 -4.81 6.96 -4.25
N GLU A 134 -5.45 7.99 -3.67
CA GLU A 134 -5.02 8.56 -2.40
C GLU A 134 -5.02 7.50 -1.28
N ILE A 135 -6.01 6.60 -1.25
CA ILE A 135 -6.11 5.54 -0.23
C ILE A 135 -4.96 4.53 -0.31
N ASP A 136 -4.55 4.07 -1.50
CA ASP A 136 -3.50 3.05 -1.59
C ASP A 136 -2.14 3.60 -1.16
N ALA A 137 -1.80 4.83 -1.55
CA ALA A 137 -0.56 5.48 -1.10
C ALA A 137 -0.55 5.71 0.43
N LEU A 138 -1.73 5.95 1.03
CA LEU A 138 -1.86 6.05 2.48
C LEU A 138 -1.62 4.72 3.19
N ALA A 139 -2.03 3.59 2.61
CA ALA A 139 -1.75 2.27 3.18
C ALA A 139 -0.23 2.00 3.23
N ALA A 140 0.49 2.27 2.13
CA ALA A 140 1.95 2.21 2.10
C ALA A 140 2.61 3.16 3.11
N THR A 141 1.98 4.31 3.40
CA THR A 141 2.47 5.29 4.39
C THR A 141 2.38 4.71 5.80
N VAL A 142 1.26 4.07 6.13
CA VAL A 142 1.08 3.41 7.44
C VAL A 142 2.12 2.31 7.63
N ILE A 143 2.34 1.48 6.61
CA ILE A 143 3.37 0.42 6.63
C ILE A 143 4.75 1.02 6.89
N LEU A 144 5.11 2.08 6.17
CA LEU A 144 6.43 2.71 6.33
C LEU A 144 6.59 3.36 7.71
N GLN A 145 5.59 4.09 8.19
CA GLN A 145 5.66 4.75 9.49
C GLN A 145 5.83 3.72 10.60
N ASP A 146 5.02 2.68 10.58
CA ASP A 146 5.05 1.61 11.57
C ASP A 146 6.41 0.90 11.58
N TYR A 147 6.97 0.61 10.41
CA TYR A 147 8.33 0.07 10.31
C TYR A 147 9.38 1.00 10.94
N LEU A 148 9.35 2.30 10.62
CA LEU A 148 10.30 3.28 11.13
C LEU A 148 10.19 3.46 12.65
N ASP A 149 8.97 3.46 13.19
CA ASP A 149 8.70 3.57 14.62
C ASP A 149 9.28 2.39 15.42
N HIS A 150 9.45 1.22 14.79
CA HIS A 150 10.03 0.03 15.40
C HIS A 150 11.56 -0.08 15.24
N LEU A 151 12.19 0.81 14.48
CA LEU A 151 13.66 0.86 14.36
C LEU A 151 14.34 1.64 15.49
N VAL A 152 13.57 2.41 16.26
CA VAL A 152 14.04 3.33 17.32
C VAL A 152 13.70 2.77 18.70
#